data_AF-B7JCB3-F1
#
_entry.id   AF-B7JCB3-F1
#
_cell.length_a   1.000
_cell.length_b   1.000
_cell.length_c   1.000
_cell.angle_alpha   90.00
_cell.angle_beta   90.00
_cell.angle_gamma   90.00
#
_symmetry.space_group_name_H-M   'P 1'
#
loop_
_entity.id
_entity.type
_entity.pdbx_description
1 polymer ?
#
loop_
_entity_poly.entity_id
_entity_poly.type
_entity_poly.pdbx_seq_one_letter_code
_entity_poly.pdbx_strand_id
1 'polypeptide(L)'
;MQDLQISLCATLLAEACNIGHEPLIKHNIPALTRHRLSWVKQNYLRAETLVSANVRLVDFQSTQPLAGYWGNEVASADGMRFFTPVKTVNSGPNRKYFGSGCGITWYKFVPDQYSGFHGIVVPGTLRDPIFVLEGLLEQQTGLNPVEIMTDTAGSSDIIFGLFWLFGYQFSPRLAEAGVAMFWRADKTAHYGTLNELARGCVELSKIESQWDEMMRMEGSLKLGTIHASELNSFTVEK
;
A
#
# COMPACT_ATOMS: atom_id res chain seq x y z
N MET A 1 21.01 19.54 21.99
CA MET A 1 19.73 19.83 22.67
C MET A 1 19.55 18.75 23.74
N GLN A 2 19.58 19.08 25.03
CA GLN A 2 19.45 18.07 26.10
C GLN A 2 18.04 17.43 26.06
N ASP A 3 17.98 16.13 26.33
CA ASP A 3 16.75 15.31 26.40
C ASP A 3 15.83 15.38 25.18
N LEU A 4 16.42 15.52 23.98
CA LEU A 4 15.66 15.52 22.73
C LEU A 4 14.84 14.25 22.54
N GLN A 5 15.40 13.09 22.91
CA GLN A 5 14.71 11.81 22.81
C GLN A 5 13.39 11.79 23.59
N ILE A 6 13.33 12.44 24.76
CA ILE A 6 12.11 12.53 25.58
C ILE A 6 11.05 13.36 24.83
N SER A 7 11.44 14.52 24.31
CA SER A 7 10.53 15.37 23.52
C SER A 7 10.04 14.63 22.27
N LEU A 8 10.92 13.93 21.56
CA LEU A 8 10.57 13.20 20.34
C LEU A 8 9.60 12.05 20.63
N CYS A 9 9.87 11.24 21.67
CA CYS A 9 8.95 10.18 22.10
C CYS A 9 7.59 10.74 22.51
N ALA A 10 7.56 11.86 23.24
CA ALA A 10 6.31 12.51 23.61
C ALA A 10 5.53 12.97 22.37
N THR A 11 6.18 13.65 21.42
CA THR A 11 5.54 14.08 20.17
C THR A 11 5.05 12.88 19.35
N LEU A 12 5.84 11.81 19.22
CA LEU A 12 5.43 10.59 18.51
C LEU A 12 4.19 9.94 19.15
N LEU A 13 4.17 9.83 20.48
CA LEU A 13 3.01 9.29 21.22
C LEU A 13 1.77 10.17 21.05
N ALA A 14 1.92 11.50 21.09
CA ALA A 14 0.82 12.44 20.89
C ALA A 14 0.15 12.25 19.52
N GLU A 15 0.94 12.13 18.45
CA GLU A 15 0.43 11.93 17.09
C GLU A 15 -0.11 10.51 16.89
N ALA A 16 0.63 9.49 17.32
CA ALA A 16 0.24 8.08 17.12
C ALA A 16 -1.05 7.72 17.87
N CYS A 17 -1.28 8.31 19.04
CA CYS A 17 -2.50 8.09 19.82
C CYS A 17 -3.61 9.11 19.50
N ASN A 18 -3.37 10.07 18.60
CA ASN A 18 -4.30 11.14 18.25
C ASN A 18 -4.83 11.93 19.48
N ILE A 19 -3.96 12.15 20.47
CA ILE A 19 -4.30 12.87 21.72
C ILE A 19 -3.79 14.32 21.75
N GLY A 20 -2.95 14.69 20.78
CA GLY A 20 -2.27 15.98 20.75
C GLY A 20 -1.26 16.15 21.90
N HIS A 21 -0.61 17.32 21.97
CA HIS A 21 0.43 17.55 22.98
C HIS A 21 -0.12 17.82 24.39
N GLU A 22 -1.37 18.25 24.52
CA GLU A 22 -1.93 18.75 25.80
C GLU A 22 -1.70 17.79 26.97
N PRO A 23 -1.95 16.47 26.84
CA PRO A 23 -1.77 15.53 27.94
C PRO A 23 -0.31 15.31 28.36
N LEU A 24 0.65 15.65 27.49
CA LEU A 24 2.07 15.40 27.68
C LEU A 24 2.84 16.64 28.18
N ILE A 25 2.18 17.81 28.24
CA ILE A 25 2.84 19.04 28.66
C ILE A 25 3.11 19.02 30.17
N LYS A 26 4.37 19.30 30.53
CA LYS A 26 4.82 19.47 31.92
C LYS A 26 5.69 20.71 32.03
N HIS A 27 5.17 21.78 32.66
CA HIS A 27 5.87 23.06 32.76
C HIS A 27 7.19 22.99 33.53
N ASN A 28 7.30 22.06 34.48
CA ASN A 28 8.49 21.84 35.30
C ASN A 28 9.54 20.92 34.65
N ILE A 29 9.25 20.34 33.48
CA ILE A 29 10.19 19.45 32.76
C ILE A 29 10.55 20.14 31.44
N PRO A 30 11.77 20.67 31.28
CA PRO A 30 12.16 21.43 30.07
C PRO A 30 11.89 20.71 28.74
N ALA A 31 12.07 19.38 28.71
CA ALA A 31 11.84 18.53 27.55
C ALA A 31 10.35 18.40 27.13
N LEU A 32 9.41 18.68 28.04
CA LEU A 32 7.97 18.50 27.86
C LEU A 32 7.19 19.82 27.91
N THR A 33 7.87 20.96 27.74
CA THR A 33 7.17 22.25 27.62
C THR A 33 6.44 22.34 26.28
N ARG A 34 5.31 23.07 26.22
CA ARG A 34 4.52 23.26 24.99
C ARG A 34 5.39 23.72 23.81
N HIS A 35 6.21 24.74 24.05
CA HIS A 35 7.11 25.31 23.04
C HIS A 35 8.09 24.25 22.51
N ARG A 36 8.67 23.45 23.42
CA ARG A 36 9.60 22.39 23.05
C ARG A 36 8.95 21.31 22.19
N LEU A 37 7.78 20.80 22.58
CA LEU A 37 7.06 19.78 21.82
C LEU A 37 6.62 20.28 20.44
N SER A 38 6.12 21.53 20.36
CA SER A 38 5.75 22.15 19.09
C SER A 38 6.96 22.30 18.16
N TRP A 39 8.09 22.77 18.69
CA TRP A 39 9.31 22.91 17.92
C TRP A 39 9.84 21.57 17.42
N VAL A 40 9.83 20.52 18.26
CA VAL A 40 10.25 19.17 17.85
C VAL A 40 9.34 18.62 16.76
N LYS A 41 8.02 18.75 16.89
CA LYS A 41 7.07 18.35 15.84
C LYS A 41 7.42 18.98 14.50
N GLN A 42 7.57 20.30 14.46
CA GLN A 42 7.84 21.04 13.22
C GLN A 42 9.19 20.68 12.57
N ASN A 43 10.22 20.41 13.39
CA ASN A 43 11.58 20.24 12.90
C ASN A 43 11.98 18.78 12.65
N TYR A 44 11.32 17.80 13.28
CA TYR A 44 11.70 16.38 13.21
C TYR A 44 10.60 15.46 12.67
N LEU A 45 9.32 15.80 12.77
CA LEU A 45 8.24 14.94 12.30
C LEU A 45 7.66 15.44 10.98
N ARG A 46 8.18 14.87 9.89
CA ARG A 46 7.68 15.01 8.51
C ARG A 46 7.51 13.62 7.89
N ALA A 47 6.74 13.53 6.81
CA ALA A 47 6.49 12.26 6.12
C ALA A 47 7.80 11.57 5.73
N GLU A 48 8.75 12.31 5.16
CA GLU A 48 10.03 11.79 4.67
C GLU A 48 10.91 11.26 5.82
N THR A 49 10.92 11.98 6.94
CA THR A 49 11.66 11.55 8.14
C THR A 49 11.03 10.33 8.80
N LEU A 50 9.70 10.20 8.77
CA LEU A 50 8.99 9.03 9.28
C LEU A 50 9.23 7.81 8.39
N VAL A 51 9.17 7.97 7.07
CA VAL A 51 9.51 6.91 6.11
C VAL A 51 10.94 6.45 6.31
N SER A 52 11.90 7.38 6.35
CA SER A 52 13.32 7.06 6.56
C SER A 52 13.58 6.36 7.91
N ALA A 53 12.87 6.77 8.97
CA ALA A 53 12.96 6.11 10.27
C ALA A 53 12.34 4.71 10.24
N ASN A 54 11.21 4.55 9.56
CA ASN A 54 10.52 3.26 9.42
C ASN A 54 11.38 2.24 8.67
N VAL A 55 12.04 2.65 7.58
CA VAL A 55 12.99 1.81 6.83
C VAL A 55 14.04 1.21 7.76
N ARG A 56 14.67 2.03 8.61
CA ARG A 56 15.68 1.56 9.57
C ARG A 56 15.12 0.53 10.56
N LEU A 57 13.88 0.71 11.01
CA LEU A 57 13.25 -0.22 11.94
C LEU A 57 12.89 -1.55 11.27
N VAL A 58 12.32 -1.48 10.06
CA VAL A 58 11.96 -2.65 9.26
C VAL A 58 13.21 -3.45 8.90
N ASP A 59 14.25 -2.79 8.38
CA ASP A 59 15.50 -3.43 7.99
C ASP A 59 16.20 -4.04 9.21
N PHE A 60 16.16 -3.39 10.37
CA PHE A 60 16.70 -3.99 11.58
C PHE A 60 15.90 -5.21 12.03
N GLN A 61 14.57 -5.15 11.97
CA GLN A 61 13.70 -6.27 12.33
C GLN A 61 13.93 -7.49 11.42
N SER A 62 14.16 -7.28 10.12
CA SER A 62 14.40 -8.39 9.17
C SER A 62 15.72 -9.12 9.44
N THR A 63 16.68 -8.50 10.12
CA THR A 63 17.90 -9.19 10.59
C THR A 63 17.70 -10.08 11.82
N GLN A 64 16.56 -9.97 12.50
CA GLN A 64 16.32 -10.72 13.72
C GLN A 64 15.92 -12.17 13.38
N PRO A 65 16.52 -13.20 14.02
CA PRO A 65 16.18 -14.60 13.75
C PRO A 65 14.68 -14.91 13.91
N LEU A 66 14.01 -14.24 14.84
CA LEU A 66 12.57 -14.42 15.06
C LEU A 66 11.74 -14.04 13.83
N ALA A 67 12.10 -12.95 13.14
CA ALA A 67 11.38 -12.49 11.96
C ALA A 67 11.45 -13.53 10.83
N GLY A 68 12.63 -14.15 10.65
CA GLY A 68 12.84 -15.21 9.65
C GLY A 68 11.99 -16.47 9.87
N TYR A 69 11.51 -16.73 11.08
CA TYR A 69 10.56 -17.84 11.32
C TYR A 69 9.13 -17.53 10.88
N TRP A 70 8.77 -16.25 10.72
CA TRP A 70 7.45 -15.86 10.27
C TRP A 70 7.32 -15.87 8.74
N GLY A 71 8.40 -15.52 8.04
CA GLY A 71 8.49 -15.59 6.58
C GLY A 71 9.47 -14.57 5.99
N ASN A 72 9.43 -14.40 4.67
CA ASN A 72 10.27 -13.44 3.96
C ASN A 72 9.75 -13.03 2.56
N GLU A 73 8.71 -13.67 2.06
CA GLU A 73 8.35 -13.61 0.63
C GLU A 73 6.94 -13.07 0.41
N VAL A 74 6.10 -13.08 1.44
CA VAL A 74 4.70 -12.68 1.33
C VAL A 74 4.50 -11.32 1.99
N ALA A 75 3.77 -10.44 1.33
CA ALA A 75 3.21 -9.25 1.94
C ALA A 75 1.71 -9.15 1.71
N SER A 76 1.04 -8.45 2.62
CA SER A 76 -0.38 -8.15 2.54
C SER A 76 -0.57 -6.64 2.52
N ALA A 77 -1.55 -6.18 1.74
CA ALA A 77 -2.02 -4.81 1.78
C ALA A 77 -3.51 -4.77 2.15
N ASP A 78 -3.86 -3.94 3.14
CA ASP A 78 -5.25 -3.71 3.55
C ASP A 78 -5.55 -2.21 3.68
N GLY A 79 -6.76 -1.84 3.29
CA GLY A 79 -7.27 -0.47 3.29
C GLY A 79 -8.15 -0.18 4.50
N MET A 80 -7.58 0.49 5.50
CA MET A 80 -8.27 1.00 6.68
C MET A 80 -9.02 2.30 6.37
N ARG A 81 -10.24 2.46 6.88
CA ARG A 81 -11.09 3.63 6.62
C ARG A 81 -11.11 4.56 7.81
N PHE A 82 -10.87 5.84 7.56
CA PHE A 82 -10.93 6.88 8.57
C PHE A 82 -11.96 7.93 8.19
N PHE A 83 -12.89 8.20 9.10
CA PHE A 83 -13.79 9.34 8.97
C PHE A 83 -12.99 10.64 9.09
N THR A 84 -13.19 11.57 8.16
CA THR A 84 -12.55 12.88 8.19
C THR A 84 -13.60 13.96 8.40
N PRO A 85 -13.64 14.62 9.58
CA PRO A 85 -14.63 15.67 9.85
C PRO A 85 -14.38 16.95 9.03
N VAL A 86 -13.15 17.13 8.54
CA VAL A 86 -12.74 18.28 7.74
C VAL A 86 -12.47 17.86 6.31
N LYS A 87 -12.77 18.75 5.36
CA LYS A 87 -12.45 18.54 3.95
C LYS A 87 -10.94 18.68 3.76
N THR A 88 -10.32 17.62 3.27
CA THR A 88 -8.90 17.56 2.90
C THR A 88 -8.78 17.19 1.41
N VAL A 89 -7.58 17.30 0.84
CA VAL A 89 -7.31 16.90 -0.55
C VAL A 89 -7.69 15.44 -0.80
N ASN A 90 -7.49 14.57 0.20
CA ASN A 90 -7.75 13.13 0.09
C ASN A 90 -9.14 12.73 0.64
N SER A 91 -9.87 13.62 1.31
CA SER A 91 -11.19 13.23 1.83
C SER A 91 -12.19 13.10 0.68
N GLY A 92 -12.85 11.95 0.58
CA GLY A 92 -13.89 11.68 -0.41
C GLY A 92 -15.19 11.19 0.23
N PRO A 93 -16.36 11.49 -0.37
CA PRO A 93 -17.63 10.96 0.11
C PRO A 93 -17.76 9.47 -0.25
N ASN A 94 -18.29 8.67 0.68
CA ASN A 94 -18.76 7.32 0.37
C ASN A 94 -19.91 6.94 1.29
N ARG A 95 -21.10 6.75 0.73
CA ARG A 95 -22.31 6.50 1.53
C ARG A 95 -22.28 5.18 2.31
N LYS A 96 -21.64 4.14 1.76
CA LYS A 96 -21.51 2.82 2.40
C LYS A 96 -20.62 2.88 3.65
N TYR A 97 -19.54 3.66 3.60
CA TYR A 97 -18.51 3.64 4.63
C TYR A 97 -18.51 4.88 5.55
N PHE A 98 -18.97 6.03 5.06
CA PHE A 98 -18.93 7.31 5.77
C PHE A 98 -20.31 7.97 5.92
N GLY A 99 -21.38 7.32 5.44
CA GLY A 99 -22.74 7.88 5.49
C GLY A 99 -22.85 9.18 4.70
N SER A 100 -23.32 10.25 5.35
CA SER A 100 -23.35 11.61 4.75
C SER A 100 -22.01 12.35 4.85
N GLY A 101 -21.01 11.77 5.52
CA GLY A 101 -19.70 12.36 5.70
C GLY A 101 -18.69 12.00 4.61
N CYS A 102 -17.46 12.42 4.85
CA CYS A 102 -16.30 12.09 4.02
C CYS A 102 -15.26 11.33 4.84
N GLY A 103 -14.38 10.63 4.16
CA GLY A 103 -13.28 9.93 4.79
C GLY A 103 -12.13 9.68 3.84
N ILE A 104 -11.08 9.07 4.36
CA ILE A 104 -9.92 8.60 3.62
C ILE A 104 -9.80 7.08 3.78
N THR A 105 -9.12 6.45 2.84
CA THR A 105 -8.64 5.08 3.00
C THR A 105 -7.12 5.12 3.16
N TRP A 106 -6.60 4.55 4.23
CA TRP A 106 -5.17 4.34 4.43
C TRP A 106 -4.84 2.89 4.12
N TYR A 107 -4.10 2.68 3.04
CA TYR A 107 -3.53 1.39 2.72
C TYR A 107 -2.29 1.15 3.56
N LYS A 108 -2.28 0.04 4.29
CA LYS A 108 -1.15 -0.41 5.10
C LYS A 108 -0.59 -1.70 4.51
N PHE A 109 0.73 -1.75 4.39
CA PHE A 109 1.46 -2.90 3.88
C PHE A 109 2.21 -3.58 5.01
N VAL A 110 2.06 -4.89 5.12
CA VAL A 110 2.64 -5.71 6.20
C VAL A 110 3.20 -7.00 5.58
N PRO A 111 4.47 -7.34 5.80
CA PRO A 111 5.04 -8.59 5.36
C PRO A 111 4.61 -9.71 6.33
N ASP A 112 4.86 -10.95 5.95
CA ASP A 112 4.83 -12.11 6.85
C ASP A 112 5.72 -11.90 8.11
N GLN A 113 6.74 -11.03 8.04
CA GLN A 113 7.55 -10.61 9.20
C GLN A 113 6.86 -9.61 10.15
N TYR A 114 5.61 -9.20 9.90
CA TYR A 114 4.81 -8.28 10.74
C TYR A 114 5.35 -6.86 10.96
N SER A 115 6.35 -6.42 10.19
CA SER A 115 6.88 -5.05 10.20
C SER A 115 6.15 -4.18 9.16
N GLY A 116 5.25 -3.29 9.58
CA GLY A 116 4.57 -2.40 8.63
C GLY A 116 5.58 -1.57 7.81
N PHE A 117 5.70 -1.84 6.51
CA PHE A 117 6.83 -1.35 5.71
C PHE A 117 6.49 -0.16 4.82
N HIS A 118 5.22 0.00 4.48
CA HIS A 118 4.75 1.11 3.66
C HIS A 118 3.29 1.45 3.98
N GLY A 119 2.85 2.65 3.59
CA GLY A 119 1.45 3.00 3.65
C GLY A 119 1.11 4.25 2.87
N ILE A 120 -0.04 4.23 2.20
CA ILE A 120 -0.50 5.29 1.28
C ILE A 120 -1.89 5.74 1.69
N VAL A 121 -2.12 7.06 1.66
CA VAL A 121 -3.45 7.64 1.85
C VAL A 121 -4.12 7.81 0.50
N VAL A 122 -5.17 7.03 0.27
CA VAL A 122 -5.94 7.03 -0.96
C VAL A 122 -7.26 7.79 -0.77
N PRO A 123 -7.66 8.63 -1.75
CA PRO A 123 -8.88 9.41 -1.62
C PRO A 123 -10.17 8.59 -1.49
N GLY A 124 -11.00 8.96 -0.51
CA GLY A 124 -12.30 8.33 -0.28
C GLY A 124 -12.18 6.83 -0.01
N THR A 125 -12.66 6.02 -0.96
CA THR A 125 -12.62 4.55 -0.88
C THR A 125 -12.29 3.92 -2.22
N LEU A 126 -11.48 4.58 -3.05
CA LEU A 126 -10.94 3.96 -4.25
C LEU A 126 -10.15 2.73 -3.80
N ARG A 127 -10.79 1.56 -3.94
CA ARG A 127 -10.18 0.26 -3.66
C ARG A 127 -9.64 -0.22 -4.98
N ASP A 128 -8.44 0.23 -5.27
CA ASP A 128 -7.79 -0.14 -6.51
C ASP A 128 -6.45 -0.80 -6.18
N PRO A 129 -6.24 -2.06 -6.56
CA PRO A 129 -4.96 -2.74 -6.44
C PRO A 129 -3.84 -2.02 -7.17
N ILE A 130 -4.13 -1.05 -8.03
CA ILE A 130 -3.11 -0.15 -8.57
C ILE A 130 -2.36 0.60 -7.47
N PHE A 131 -3.03 1.01 -6.38
CA PHE A 131 -2.37 1.63 -5.22
C PHE A 131 -1.54 0.61 -4.43
N VAL A 132 -1.90 -0.67 -4.52
CA VAL A 132 -1.09 -1.75 -3.95
C VAL A 132 0.19 -1.91 -4.76
N LEU A 133 0.11 -1.92 -6.09
CA LEU A 133 1.29 -1.93 -6.95
C LEU A 133 2.16 -0.69 -6.74
N GLU A 134 1.55 0.50 -6.67
CA GLU A 134 2.26 1.75 -6.37
C GLU A 134 3.06 1.65 -5.08
N GLY A 135 2.42 1.23 -3.98
CA GLY A 135 3.10 1.11 -2.69
C GLY A 135 4.19 0.05 -2.64
N LEU A 136 4.15 -0.96 -3.52
CA LEU A 136 5.23 -1.93 -3.64
C LEU A 136 6.42 -1.40 -4.43
N LEU A 137 6.16 -0.59 -5.45
CA LEU A 137 7.22 0.04 -6.25
C LEU A 137 7.90 1.20 -5.49
N GLU A 138 7.16 1.90 -4.63
CA GLU A 138 7.64 3.08 -3.91
C GLU A 138 8.25 2.80 -2.53
N GLN A 139 8.07 1.59 -2.00
CA GLN A 139 8.64 1.22 -0.71
C GLN A 139 10.18 1.32 -0.71
N GLN A 140 10.76 1.76 0.41
CA GLN A 140 12.20 2.06 0.52
C GLN A 140 12.95 1.09 1.44
N THR A 141 12.30 0.02 1.88
CA THR A 141 12.86 -0.99 2.79
C THR A 141 13.65 -2.04 2.03
N GLY A 142 14.52 -2.76 2.74
CA GLY A 142 15.26 -3.90 2.20
C GLY A 142 14.41 -5.16 2.00
N LEU A 143 13.10 -5.10 2.27
CA LEU A 143 12.19 -6.22 2.00
C LEU A 143 11.95 -6.36 0.50
N ASN A 144 11.85 -7.61 0.04
CA ASN A 144 11.56 -7.94 -1.35
C ASN A 144 10.45 -9.01 -1.43
N PRO A 145 9.20 -8.66 -1.08
CA PRO A 145 8.10 -9.60 -1.19
C PRO A 145 7.88 -9.97 -2.67
N VAL A 146 7.69 -11.26 -2.92
CA VAL A 146 7.41 -11.82 -4.26
C VAL A 146 5.93 -12.14 -4.42
N GLU A 147 5.20 -12.35 -3.32
CA GLU A 147 3.78 -12.63 -3.30
C GLU A 147 3.00 -11.58 -2.51
N ILE A 148 1.88 -11.12 -3.07
CA ILE A 148 1.05 -10.04 -2.53
C ILE A 148 -0.38 -10.50 -2.34
N MET A 149 -0.85 -10.38 -1.10
CA MET A 149 -2.22 -10.68 -0.70
C MET A 149 -3.03 -9.39 -0.49
N THR A 150 -4.23 -9.36 -1.07
CA THR A 150 -5.22 -8.28 -0.85
C THR A 150 -6.62 -8.87 -0.70
N ASP A 151 -7.54 -8.10 -0.15
CA ASP A 151 -8.96 -8.46 -0.21
C ASP A 151 -9.53 -8.32 -1.63
N THR A 152 -10.62 -9.05 -1.92
CA THR A 152 -11.26 -9.20 -3.26
C THR A 152 -11.56 -7.89 -3.98
N ALA A 153 -11.79 -6.83 -3.22
CA ALA A 153 -12.33 -5.59 -3.75
C ALA A 153 -11.26 -4.88 -4.59
N GLY A 154 -11.34 -5.10 -5.91
CA GLY A 154 -10.51 -4.48 -6.92
C GLY A 154 -9.74 -5.45 -7.81
N SER A 155 -9.80 -6.78 -7.59
CA SER A 155 -9.17 -7.75 -8.50
C SER A 155 -9.81 -7.69 -9.89
N SER A 156 -9.05 -7.30 -10.91
CA SER A 156 -9.42 -7.37 -12.32
C SER A 156 -8.35 -8.12 -13.11
N ASP A 157 -8.69 -8.62 -14.29
CA ASP A 157 -7.71 -9.32 -15.15
C ASP A 157 -6.50 -8.43 -15.50
N ILE A 158 -6.73 -7.11 -15.64
CA ILE A 158 -5.67 -6.12 -15.89
C ILE A 158 -4.71 -6.06 -14.69
N ILE A 159 -5.23 -6.00 -13.47
CA ILE A 159 -4.40 -6.00 -12.26
C ILE A 159 -3.58 -7.30 -12.18
N PHE A 160 -4.20 -8.46 -12.39
CA PHE A 160 -3.46 -9.73 -12.41
C PHE A 160 -2.33 -9.71 -13.44
N GLY A 161 -2.60 -9.25 -14.66
CA GLY A 161 -1.60 -9.11 -15.71
C GLY A 161 -0.48 -8.14 -15.34
N LEU A 162 -0.82 -7.00 -14.71
CA LEU A 162 0.15 -6.01 -14.25
C LEU A 162 1.07 -6.59 -13.17
N PHE A 163 0.55 -7.19 -12.12
CA PHE A 163 1.42 -7.78 -11.08
C PHE A 163 2.37 -8.82 -11.66
N TRP A 164 1.89 -9.69 -12.56
CA TRP A 164 2.74 -10.65 -13.27
C TRP A 164 3.79 -9.98 -14.16
N LEU A 165 3.43 -8.89 -14.86
CA LEU A 165 4.37 -8.10 -15.67
C LEU A 165 5.55 -7.60 -14.84
N PHE A 166 5.29 -7.16 -13.61
CA PHE A 166 6.32 -6.66 -12.69
C PHE A 166 7.08 -7.76 -11.93
N GLY A 167 6.67 -9.03 -12.09
CA GLY A 167 7.29 -10.19 -11.44
C GLY A 167 6.74 -10.52 -10.05
N TYR A 168 5.55 -10.01 -9.71
CA TYR A 168 4.87 -10.30 -8.45
C TYR A 168 3.76 -11.34 -8.63
N GLN A 169 3.69 -12.30 -7.72
CA GLN A 169 2.55 -13.19 -7.59
C GLN A 169 1.41 -12.45 -6.88
N PHE A 170 0.36 -12.10 -7.61
CA PHE A 170 -0.84 -11.51 -7.02
C PHE A 170 -1.83 -12.60 -6.57
N SER A 171 -2.05 -12.67 -5.26
CA SER A 171 -2.86 -13.69 -4.59
C SER A 171 -4.04 -13.05 -3.82
N PRO A 172 -5.01 -12.44 -4.51
CA PRO A 172 -6.15 -11.83 -3.85
C PRO A 172 -7.05 -12.89 -3.21
N ARG A 173 -7.59 -12.57 -2.04
CA ARG A 173 -8.63 -13.39 -1.41
C ARG A 173 -9.95 -13.14 -2.13
N LEU A 174 -10.32 -14.01 -3.07
CA LEU A 174 -11.55 -13.89 -3.86
C LEU A 174 -12.77 -14.33 -3.04
N ALA A 175 -13.66 -13.39 -2.67
CA ALA A 175 -14.86 -13.68 -1.91
C ALA A 175 -15.88 -14.52 -2.71
N GLU A 176 -15.95 -14.31 -4.03
CA GLU A 176 -16.82 -15.04 -4.95
C GLU A 176 -16.00 -15.70 -6.07
N ALA A 177 -15.08 -16.59 -5.70
CA ALA A 177 -14.21 -17.30 -6.66
C ALA A 177 -15.00 -18.03 -7.77
N GLY A 178 -16.24 -18.44 -7.52
CA GLY A 178 -17.10 -19.10 -8.51
C GLY A 178 -17.59 -18.20 -9.64
N VAL A 179 -17.50 -16.87 -9.48
CA VAL A 179 -17.87 -15.87 -10.50
C VAL A 179 -16.64 -15.40 -11.30
N ALA A 180 -15.44 -15.65 -10.79
CA ALA A 180 -14.20 -15.27 -11.46
C ALA A 180 -14.05 -16.00 -12.80
N MET A 181 -13.66 -15.24 -13.84
CA MET A 181 -13.32 -15.80 -15.14
C MET A 181 -11.88 -16.29 -15.10
N PHE A 182 -11.68 -17.58 -15.38
CA PHE A 182 -10.35 -18.12 -15.61
C PHE A 182 -10.06 -18.17 -17.11
N TRP A 183 -8.82 -17.91 -17.46
CA TRP A 183 -8.37 -17.76 -18.84
C TRP A 183 -7.44 -18.90 -19.26
N ARG A 184 -7.54 -19.31 -20.52
CA ARG A 184 -6.58 -20.23 -21.17
C ARG A 184 -5.85 -19.53 -22.31
N ALA A 185 -4.61 -19.94 -22.56
CA ALA A 185 -3.77 -19.40 -23.64
C ALA A 185 -4.09 -20.05 -25.00
N ASP A 186 -4.37 -21.35 -24.98
CA ASP A 186 -4.74 -22.15 -26.14
C ASP A 186 -6.11 -22.79 -25.93
N LYS A 187 -7.02 -22.60 -26.90
CA LYS A 187 -8.38 -23.18 -26.88
C LYS A 187 -8.38 -24.70 -27.03
N THR A 188 -7.38 -25.25 -27.70
CA THR A 188 -7.30 -26.67 -28.07
C THR A 188 -6.54 -27.51 -27.04
N ALA A 189 -5.74 -26.88 -26.18
CA ALA A 189 -5.02 -27.56 -25.12
C ALA A 189 -5.95 -28.08 -24.01
N HIS A 190 -5.54 -29.19 -23.38
CA HIS A 190 -6.26 -29.83 -22.30
C HIS A 190 -5.66 -29.44 -20.93
N TYR A 191 -6.37 -28.63 -20.16
CA TYR A 191 -5.93 -28.10 -18.86
C TYR A 191 -6.34 -28.97 -17.66
N GLY A 192 -6.76 -30.23 -17.91
CA GLY A 192 -7.17 -31.14 -16.84
C GLY A 192 -8.43 -30.67 -16.14
N THR A 193 -8.43 -30.75 -14.80
CA THR A 193 -9.52 -30.30 -13.93
C THR A 193 -9.87 -28.81 -14.12
N LEU A 194 -8.96 -28.00 -14.67
CA LEU A 194 -9.20 -26.59 -14.92
C LEU A 194 -10.01 -26.32 -16.19
N ASN A 195 -10.27 -27.34 -17.04
CA ASN A 195 -11.01 -27.16 -18.29
C ASN A 195 -12.42 -26.57 -18.08
N GLU A 196 -13.11 -26.93 -17.01
CA GLU A 196 -14.46 -26.43 -16.71
C GLU A 196 -14.45 -25.01 -16.10
N LEU A 197 -13.32 -24.63 -15.49
CA LEU A 197 -13.11 -23.31 -14.88
C LEU A 197 -12.63 -22.28 -15.89
N ALA A 198 -11.71 -22.66 -16.79
CA ALA A 198 -11.07 -21.79 -17.78
C ALA A 198 -12.01 -21.48 -18.96
N ARG A 199 -13.02 -20.63 -18.72
CA ARG A 199 -14.07 -20.29 -19.69
C ARG A 199 -13.65 -19.19 -20.67
N GLY A 200 -12.65 -18.39 -20.34
CA GLY A 200 -12.08 -17.35 -21.22
C GLY A 200 -10.89 -17.86 -22.01
N CYS A 201 -10.61 -17.26 -23.18
CA CYS A 201 -9.38 -17.50 -23.94
C CYS A 201 -8.69 -16.17 -24.24
N VAL A 202 -7.40 -16.09 -23.91
CA VAL A 202 -6.58 -14.91 -24.14
C VAL A 202 -6.27 -14.78 -25.64
N GLU A 203 -6.21 -13.54 -26.13
CA GLU A 203 -5.77 -13.23 -27.49
C GLU A 203 -4.28 -12.86 -27.47
N LEU A 204 -3.42 -13.88 -27.56
CA LEU A 204 -1.97 -13.72 -27.43
C LEU A 204 -1.37 -12.76 -28.47
N SER A 205 -1.90 -12.75 -29.70
CA SER A 205 -1.45 -11.85 -30.76
C SER A 205 -1.57 -10.36 -30.38
N LYS A 206 -2.57 -9.99 -29.56
CA LYS A 206 -2.70 -8.62 -29.06
C LYS A 206 -1.60 -8.30 -28.04
N ILE A 207 -1.32 -9.22 -27.13
CA ILE A 207 -0.24 -9.07 -26.14
C ILE A 207 1.10 -8.94 -26.86
N GLU A 208 1.38 -9.82 -27.82
CA GLU A 208 2.60 -9.76 -28.64
C GLU A 208 2.71 -8.42 -29.38
N SER A 209 1.63 -7.92 -29.97
CA SER A 209 1.63 -6.64 -30.71
C SER A 209 1.84 -5.40 -29.82
N GLN A 210 1.56 -5.52 -28.51
CA GLN A 210 1.68 -4.42 -27.54
C GLN A 210 2.84 -4.64 -26.56
N TRP A 211 3.64 -5.69 -26.74
CA TRP A 211 4.67 -6.11 -25.78
C TRP A 211 5.67 -4.99 -25.48
N ASP A 212 6.14 -4.31 -26.52
CA ASP A 212 7.08 -3.20 -26.37
C ASP A 212 6.51 -2.04 -25.54
N GLU A 213 5.22 -1.71 -25.70
CA GLU A 213 4.57 -0.65 -24.91
C GLU A 213 4.38 -1.10 -23.45
N MET A 214 4.04 -2.37 -23.21
CA MET A 214 3.97 -2.94 -21.88
C MET A 214 5.33 -2.87 -21.15
N MET A 215 6.42 -3.23 -21.84
CA MET A 215 7.78 -3.12 -21.30
C MET A 215 8.20 -1.67 -21.03
N ARG A 216 7.83 -0.72 -21.89
CA ARG A 216 8.09 0.72 -21.66
C ARG A 216 7.32 1.26 -20.45
N MET A 217 6.08 0.83 -20.28
CA MET A 217 5.26 1.20 -19.12
C MET A 217 5.85 0.61 -17.83
N GLU A 218 6.23 -0.67 -17.84
CA GLU A 218 6.90 -1.31 -16.71
C GLU A 218 8.19 -0.58 -16.33
N GLY A 219 9.03 -0.27 -17.32
CA GLY A 219 10.27 0.49 -17.12
C GLY A 219 10.03 1.89 -16.55
N SER A 220 9.06 2.63 -17.09
CA SER A 220 8.70 3.98 -16.60
C SER A 220 8.26 3.97 -15.14
N LEU A 221 7.50 2.95 -14.74
CA LEU A 221 7.03 2.77 -13.36
C LEU A 221 8.15 2.32 -12.43
N LYS A 222 8.97 1.33 -12.81
CA LYS A 222 10.13 0.88 -12.03
C LYS A 222 11.16 1.98 -11.81
N LEU A 223 11.29 2.90 -12.76
CA LEU A 223 12.18 4.06 -12.66
C LEU A 223 11.54 5.27 -11.95
N GLY A 224 10.27 5.19 -11.55
CA GLY A 224 9.55 6.27 -10.88
C GLY A 224 9.34 7.52 -11.77
N THR A 225 9.31 7.35 -13.09
CA THR A 225 9.01 8.44 -14.04
C THR A 225 7.53 8.81 -14.03
N ILE A 226 6.68 7.83 -13.74
CA ILE A 226 5.23 7.96 -13.52
C ILE A 226 4.83 7.14 -12.29
N HIS A 227 3.71 7.47 -11.67
CA HIS A 227 3.13 6.68 -10.57
C HIS A 227 2.11 5.66 -11.10
N ALA A 228 1.95 4.52 -10.44
CA ALA A 228 1.05 3.46 -10.93
C ALA A 228 -0.42 3.93 -10.95
N SER A 229 -0.84 4.73 -9.97
CA SER A 229 -2.19 5.31 -9.91
C SER A 229 -2.52 6.23 -11.09
N GLU A 230 -1.52 6.75 -11.81
CA GLU A 230 -1.72 7.51 -13.05
C GLU A 230 -2.12 6.63 -14.23
N LEU A 231 -2.03 5.30 -14.14
CA LEU A 231 -2.54 4.42 -15.20
C LEU A 231 -4.07 4.45 -15.30
N ASN A 232 -4.77 4.75 -14.19
CA ASN A 232 -6.23 4.77 -14.17
C ASN A 232 -6.85 5.94 -14.93
N SER A 233 -6.16 7.08 -15.02
CA SER A 233 -6.66 8.23 -15.79
C SER A 233 -6.75 7.92 -17.29
N PHE A 234 -6.02 6.92 -17.80
CA PHE A 234 -6.10 6.50 -19.21
C PHE A 234 -7.25 5.54 -19.51
N THR A 235 -7.85 4.90 -18.49
CA THR A 235 -8.91 3.90 -18.69
C THR A 235 -10.31 4.51 -18.63
N VAL A 236 -10.46 5.72 -18.09
CA VAL A 236 -11.77 6.41 -17.95
C VAL A 236 -12.12 7.29 -19.16
N GLU A 237 -11.19 7.50 -20.10
CA GLU A 237 -11.41 8.30 -21.32
C GLU A 237 -11.78 7.51 -22.59
N LYS A 238 -12.39 6.32 -22.48
CA LYS A 238 -13.07 5.67 -23.61
C LYS A 238 -14.44 5.10 -23.25
#